data_AF-A0A4Y6IDU1-F1
#
_entry.id   AF-A0A4Y6IDU1-F1
#
_cell.length_a   1.000
_cell.length_b   1.000
_cell.length_c   1.000
_cell.angle_alpha   90.00
_cell.angle_beta   90.00
_cell.angle_gamma   90.00
#
_symmetry.space_group_name_H-M   'P 1'
#
loop_
_entity.id
_entity.type
_entity.pdbx_description
1 polymer ?
#
loop_
_entity_poly.entity_id
_entity_poly.type
_entity_poly.pdbx_seq_one_letter_code
_entity_poly.pdbx_strand_id
1 'polypeptide(L)'
;MSKGTRYTNEFKQEAVNQVIKHGYSVNDVSERLGISSKTLYVWTKTFSKPPKQRENEQDLHTQIAQLQRELKRVQQERDILKEAAVFFAVESKNVSRS
;
A
#
# COMPACT_ATOMS: atom_id res chain seq x y z
N MET A 1 25.92 1.92 -9.03
CA MET A 1 24.69 1.91 -8.21
C MET A 1 25.10 1.93 -6.75
N SER A 2 24.77 2.97 -5.97
CA SER A 2 25.12 2.96 -4.54
C SER A 2 24.22 1.94 -3.83
N LYS A 3 24.83 0.98 -3.12
CA LYS A 3 24.11 0.13 -2.18
C LYS A 3 23.68 1.03 -1.02
N GLY A 4 22.42 1.44 -1.01
CA GLY A 4 21.85 2.14 0.15
C GLY A 4 21.98 1.25 1.39
N THR A 5 22.48 1.83 2.49
CA THR A 5 22.59 1.12 3.77
C THR A 5 21.21 0.64 4.22
N ARG A 6 21.05 -0.68 4.38
CA ARG A 6 19.81 -1.27 4.90
C ARG A 6 19.91 -1.39 6.41
N TYR A 7 19.12 -0.58 7.11
CA TYR A 7 18.95 -0.68 8.56
C TYR A 7 17.83 -1.66 8.91
N THR A 8 18.01 -2.41 10.01
CA THR A 8 16.99 -3.30 10.57
C THR A 8 15.80 -2.50 11.10
N ASN A 9 14.63 -3.13 11.19
CA ASN A 9 13.44 -2.46 11.73
C ASN A 9 13.61 -2.10 13.21
N GLU A 10 14.31 -2.92 13.97
CA GLU A 10 14.67 -2.66 15.38
C GLU A 10 15.51 -1.38 15.50
N PHE A 11 16.56 -1.25 14.68
CA PHE A 11 17.40 -0.05 14.68
C PHE A 11 16.59 1.21 14.35
N LYS A 12 15.73 1.13 13.33
CA LYS A 12 14.85 2.25 12.95
C LYS A 12 13.88 2.61 14.08
N GLN A 13 13.31 1.62 14.77
CA GLN A 13 12.39 1.84 15.88
C GLN A 13 13.09 2.51 17.06
N GLU A 14 14.30 2.07 17.40
CA GLU A 14 15.09 2.68 18.49
C GLU A 14 15.53 4.10 18.17
N ALA A 15 15.97 4.37 16.93
CA ALA A 15 16.27 5.73 16.48
C ALA A 15 15.06 6.66 16.62
N VAL A 16 13.86 6.15 16.34
CA VAL A 16 12.60 6.91 16.51
C VAL A 16 12.20 7.05 17.98
N ASN A 17 12.44 6.03 18.81
CA ASN A 17 12.22 6.10 20.26
C ASN A 17 13.08 7.20 20.91
N GLN A 18 14.33 7.40 20.45
CA GLN A 18 15.17 8.50 20.92
C GLN A 18 14.53 9.88 20.71
N VAL A 19 13.84 10.07 19.59
CA VAL A 19 13.15 11.33 19.30
C VAL A 19 11.82 11.43 20.05
N ILE A 20 10.98 10.40 19.97
CA ILE A 20 9.59 10.46 20.46
C ILE A 20 9.49 10.23 21.97
N LYS A 21 10.20 9.23 22.51
CA LYS A 21 10.11 8.85 23.93
C LYS A 21 11.10 9.65 24.78
N HIS A 22 12.32 9.85 24.27
CA HIS A 22 13.39 10.52 25.02
C HIS A 22 13.50 12.02 24.71
N GLY A 23 12.76 12.53 23.72
CA GLY A 23 12.67 13.97 23.43
C GLY A 23 13.93 14.57 22.80
N TYR A 24 14.88 13.75 22.32
CA TYR A 24 16.06 14.27 21.65
C TYR A 24 15.72 14.90 20.31
N SER A 25 16.49 15.92 19.90
CA SER A 25 16.29 16.54 18.61
C SER A 25 16.66 15.58 17.47
N VAL A 26 15.96 15.69 16.34
CA VAL A 26 16.24 14.88 15.15
C VAL A 26 17.68 15.10 14.67
N ASN A 27 18.21 16.32 14.82
CA ASN A 27 19.57 16.65 14.41
C ASN A 27 20.59 15.88 15.26
N ASP A 28 20.48 15.95 16.60
CA ASP A 28 21.41 15.29 17.52
C ASP A 28 21.40 13.76 17.33
N VAL A 29 20.22 13.17 17.18
CA VAL A 29 20.08 11.72 16.96
C VAL A 29 20.65 11.34 15.59
N SER A 30 20.40 12.15 14.55
CA SER A 30 20.90 11.88 13.20
C SER A 30 22.43 11.94 13.14
N GLU A 31 23.04 12.90 13.84
CA GLU A 31 24.49 13.05 13.93
C GLU A 31 25.13 11.89 14.71
N ARG A 32 24.58 11.56 15.88
CA ARG A 32 25.06 10.43 16.71
C ARG A 32 24.98 9.09 15.99
N LEU A 33 23.92 8.87 15.21
CA LEU A 33 23.72 7.62 14.47
C LEU A 33 24.38 7.62 13.08
N GLY A 34 24.97 8.74 12.65
CA GLY A 34 25.60 8.87 11.33
C GLY A 34 24.63 8.72 10.16
N ILE A 35 23.37 9.14 10.32
CA ILE A 35 22.32 9.07 9.29
C ILE A 35 21.87 10.47 8.90
N SER A 36 21.28 10.61 7.71
CA SER A 36 20.71 11.91 7.34
C SER A 36 19.44 12.21 8.15
N SER A 37 19.29 13.45 8.60
CA SER A 37 18.10 13.89 9.34
C SER A 37 16.81 13.67 8.53
N LYS A 38 16.88 13.80 7.19
CA LYS A 38 15.78 13.45 6.28
C LYS A 38 15.33 11.99 6.43
N THR A 39 16.28 11.06 6.57
CA THR A 39 15.98 9.64 6.78
C THR A 39 15.28 9.43 8.13
N LEU A 40 15.75 10.10 9.17
CA LEU A 40 15.15 10.02 10.50
C LEU A 40 13.74 10.65 10.54
N TYR A 41 13.48 11.72 9.80
CA TYR A 41 12.12 12.25 9.60
C TYR A 41 11.19 11.25 8.90
N VAL A 42 11.68 10.53 7.89
CA VAL A 42 10.89 9.47 7.22
C VAL A 42 10.60 8.31 8.19
N TRP A 43 11.57 7.93 9.01
CA TRP A 43 11.39 6.86 9.99
C TRP A 43 10.44 7.29 11.11
N THR A 44 10.55 8.50 11.65
CA THR A 44 9.62 8.98 12.68
C THR A 44 8.18 8.97 12.17
N LYS A 45 7.94 9.38 10.91
CA LYS A 45 6.60 9.25 10.29
C LYS A 45 6.14 7.79 10.19
N THR A 46 7.03 6.89 9.76
CA THR A 46 6.70 5.48 9.49
C THR A 46 6.67 4.59 10.74
N PHE A 47 7.39 4.94 11.81
CA PHE A 47 7.58 4.13 13.03
C PHE A 47 7.01 4.83 14.29
N SER A 48 6.33 5.97 14.13
CA SER A 48 5.59 6.64 15.21
C SER A 48 4.50 5.76 15.80
N LYS A 49 3.92 4.87 14.97
CA LYS A 49 2.90 3.91 15.39
C LYS A 49 3.53 2.59 15.87
N PRO A 50 2.94 1.91 16.86
CA PRO A 50 3.34 0.56 17.27
C PRO A 50 3.43 -0.43 16.09
N PRO A 51 4.37 -1.40 16.12
CA PRO A 51 4.55 -2.39 15.07
C PRO A 51 3.25 -3.11 14.64
N LYS A 52 2.44 -3.57 15.60
CA LYS A 52 1.16 -4.25 15.33
C LYS A 52 0.19 -3.40 14.52
N GLN A 53 0.11 -2.09 14.77
CA GLN A 53 -0.77 -1.21 14.00
C GLN A 53 -0.28 -1.04 12.56
N ARG A 54 1.03 -1.06 12.34
CA ARG A 54 1.63 -0.91 11.01
C ARG A 54 1.47 -2.17 10.17
N GLU A 55 1.65 -3.33 10.78
CA GLU A 55 1.37 -4.63 10.15
C GLU A 55 -0.11 -4.71 9.75
N ASN A 56 -1.03 -4.38 10.65
CA ASN A 56 -2.46 -4.33 10.34
C ASN A 56 -2.78 -3.37 9.19
N GLU A 57 -2.18 -2.17 9.14
CA GLU A 57 -2.38 -1.23 8.03
C GLU A 57 -1.86 -1.79 6.71
N GLN A 58 -0.69 -2.45 6.71
CA GLN A 58 -0.15 -3.11 5.51
C GLN A 58 -1.06 -4.25 5.03
N ASP A 59 -1.55 -5.08 5.95
CA ASP A 59 -2.47 -6.18 5.66
C ASP A 59 -3.82 -5.69 5.14
N LEU A 60 -4.31 -4.56 5.64
CA LEU A 60 -5.52 -3.92 5.12
C LEU A 60 -5.30 -3.40 3.68
N HIS A 61 -4.15 -2.78 3.42
CA HIS A 61 -3.82 -2.30 2.07
C HIS A 61 -3.72 -3.42 1.05
N THR A 62 -3.13 -4.56 1.41
CA THR A 62 -3.04 -5.73 0.51
C THR A 62 -4.42 -6.33 0.24
N GLN A 63 -5.26 -6.44 1.26
CA GLN A 63 -6.65 -6.90 1.12
C GLN A 63 -7.47 -5.96 0.22
N ILE A 64 -7.38 -4.64 0.41
CA ILE A 64 -8.06 -3.66 -0.44
C ILE A 64 -7.63 -3.83 -1.90
N ALA A 65 -6.31 -3.95 -2.15
CA ALA A 65 -5.80 -4.12 -3.51
C ALA A 65 -6.28 -5.44 -4.15
N GLN A 66 -6.41 -6.52 -3.37
CA GLN A 66 -6.96 -7.78 -3.84
C GLN A 66 -8.46 -7.65 -4.17
N LEU A 67 -9.25 -7.08 -3.26
CA LEU A 67 -10.68 -6.86 -3.45
C LEU A 67 -10.97 -5.96 -4.66
N GLN A 68 -10.18 -4.91 -4.88
CA GLN A 68 -10.32 -4.05 -6.06
C GLN A 68 -10.08 -4.81 -7.37
N ARG A 69 -9.11 -5.73 -7.41
CA ARG A 69 -8.87 -6.57 -8.60
C ARG A 69 -10.04 -7.53 -8.83
N GLU A 70 -10.54 -8.15 -7.77
CA GLU A 70 -11.66 -9.07 -7.87
C GLU A 70 -12.94 -8.36 -8.31
N LEU A 71 -13.25 -7.21 -7.73
CA LEU A 71 -14.37 -6.37 -8.16
C LEU A 71 -14.26 -6.00 -9.64
N LYS A 72 -13.05 -5.60 -10.10
CA LYS A 72 -12.83 -5.29 -11.51
C LYS A 72 -13.09 -6.51 -12.41
N ARG A 73 -12.61 -7.69 -12.02
CA ARG A 73 -12.82 -8.95 -12.76
C ARG A 73 -14.32 -9.27 -12.87
N VAL A 74 -15.03 -9.28 -11.74
CA VAL A 74 -16.47 -9.59 -11.70
C VAL A 74 -17.29 -8.57 -12.50
N GLN A 75 -16.92 -7.29 -12.43
CA GLN A 75 -17.54 -6.24 -13.23
C GLN A 75 -17.36 -6.52 -14.74
N GLN A 76 -16.15 -6.88 -15.17
CA GLN A 76 -15.88 -7.22 -16.58
C GLN A 76 -16.67 -8.44 -17.04
N GLU A 77 -16.71 -9.52 -16.23
CA GLU A 77 -17.50 -10.72 -16.53
C GLU A 77 -18.98 -10.38 -16.71
N ARG A 78 -19.53 -9.57 -15.81
CA ARG A 78 -20.92 -9.11 -15.90
C ARG A 78 -21.16 -8.28 -17.16
N ASP A 79 -20.24 -7.40 -17.51
CA ASP A 79 -20.38 -6.52 -18.67
C ASP A 79 -20.31 -7.32 -19.98
N ILE A 80 -19.42 -8.31 -20.08
CA ILE A 80 -19.37 -9.27 -21.21
C ILE A 80 -20.69 -10.03 -21.34
N LEU A 81 -21.26 -10.52 -20.23
CA LEU A 81 -22.53 -11.25 -20.27
C LEU A 81 -23.70 -10.36 -20.72
N LYS A 82 -23.70 -9.09 -20.32
CA LYS A 82 -24.69 -8.11 -20.79
C LYS A 82 -24.55 -7.85 -22.29
N GLU A 83 -23.33 -7.65 -22.79
CA GLU A 83 -23.06 -7.46 -24.22
C GLU A 83 -23.50 -8.68 -25.03
N ALA A 84 -23.19 -9.89 -24.57
CA ALA A 84 -23.63 -11.13 -25.20
C ALA A 84 -25.16 -11.24 -25.24
N ALA A 85 -25.85 -10.96 -24.13
CA ALA A 85 -27.31 -11.00 -24.08
C ALA A 85 -27.96 -10.02 -25.07
N VAL A 86 -27.41 -8.81 -25.20
CA VAL A 86 -27.86 -7.82 -26.19
C VAL A 86 -27.64 -8.34 -27.61
N PHE A 87 -26.45 -8.87 -27.90
CA PHE A 87 -26.13 -9.44 -29.21
C PHE A 87 -27.11 -10.54 -29.62
N PHE A 88 -27.37 -11.52 -28.73
CA PHE A 88 -28.31 -12.62 -29.00
C PHE A 88 -29.76 -12.12 -29.17
N ALA A 89 -30.18 -11.13 -28.39
CA ALA A 89 -31.51 -10.53 -28.53
C ALA A 89 -31.70 -9.76 -29.86
N VAL A 90 -30.62 -9.19 -30.42
CA VAL A 90 -30.64 -8.57 -31.75
C VAL A 90 -30.70 -9.64 -32.84
N GLU A 91 -29.87 -10.68 -32.75
CA GLU A 91 -29.79 -11.74 -33.76
C GLU A 91 -31.13 -12.49 -33.94
N SER A 92 -31.79 -12.84 -32.83
CA SER A 92 -33.12 -13.48 -32.86
C SER A 92 -34.20 -12.64 -33.57
N LYS A 93 -34.15 -11.31 -33.44
CA LYS A 93 -35.08 -10.40 -34.14
C LYS A 93 -34.80 -10.32 -35.64
N ASN A 94 -33.55 -10.44 -36.07
CA ASN A 94 -33.17 -10.40 -37.47
C ASN A 94 -33.59 -11.69 -38.21
N VAL A 95 -33.40 -12.85 -37.57
CA VAL A 95 -33.86 -14.15 -38.09
C VAL A 95 -35.38 -14.19 -38.26
N SER A 96 -36.14 -13.58 -37.33
CA SER A 96 -37.61 -13.57 -37.37
C SER A 96 -38.20 -12.60 -38.41
N ARG A 97 -37.37 -11.75 -39.04
CA ARG A 97 -37.78 -10.75 -40.05
C ARG A 97 -37.42 -11.15 -41.48
N SER A 98 -36.64 -12.23 -41.65
CA SER A 98 -36.29 -12.81 -42.96
C SER A 98 -37.28 -13.91 -43.32
#